data_AF-A0A3A9YHB4-F1
#
_entry.id   AF-A0A3A9YHB4-F1
#
_cell.length_a   1.000
_cell.length_b   1.000
_cell.length_c   1.000
_cell.angle_alpha   90.00
_cell.angle_beta   90.00
_cell.angle_gamma   90.00
#
_symmetry.space_group_name_H-M   'P 1'
#
loop_
_entity.id
_entity.type
_entity.pdbx_description
1 polymer ?
#
loop_
_entity_poly.entity_id
_entity_poly.type
_entity_poly.pdbx_seq_one_letter_code
_entity_poly.pdbx_strand_id
1 'polypeptide(L)'
;MIRETHWRNANVRLLPFCGESDDVVAFRDGSNGHDIPCRILPGGARPVYGEFLVEEPANAQSREDALVLVELGNPGAARQQALVPVQLGSDGQTLEAWPVIRGDAPSAAGDKMMTFTSYRLAGQTVVTTVKRLDGKTENRRYRQAGMYGPWEQF
;
A
#
# COMPACT_ATOMS: atom_id res chain seq x y z
N MET A 1 11.05 10.44 -10.36
CA MET A 1 11.72 10.18 -9.07
C MET A 1 11.20 8.92 -8.34
N ILE A 2 9.89 8.73 -8.15
CA ILE A 2 9.31 7.52 -7.51
C ILE A 2 9.60 6.24 -8.30
N ARG A 3 9.77 6.36 -9.62
CA ARG A 3 10.17 5.26 -10.51
C ARG A 3 11.56 4.69 -10.22
N GLU A 4 12.43 5.53 -9.66
CA GLU A 4 13.81 5.19 -9.32
C GLU A 4 13.96 4.82 -7.84
N THR A 5 12.87 4.87 -7.07
CA THR A 5 12.89 4.57 -5.63
C THR A 5 13.35 3.14 -5.37
N HIS A 6 14.41 3.02 -4.57
CA HIS A 6 14.83 1.74 -4.02
C HIS A 6 13.94 1.35 -2.84
N TRP A 7 12.78 0.76 -3.14
CA TRP A 7 11.72 0.46 -2.16
C TRP A 7 12.16 -0.35 -0.94
N ARG A 8 13.23 -1.16 -1.04
CA ARG A 8 13.77 -1.89 0.12
C ARG A 8 14.39 -0.96 1.17
N ASN A 9 14.86 0.22 0.77
CA ASN A 9 15.53 1.19 1.65
C ASN A 9 14.82 2.56 1.64
N ALA A 10 13.50 2.56 1.46
CA ALA A 10 12.70 3.78 1.32
C ALA A 10 12.20 4.31 2.66
N ASN A 11 11.97 5.62 2.72
CA ASN A 11 11.34 6.31 3.84
C ASN A 11 9.94 6.75 3.41
N VAL A 12 8.89 6.30 4.11
CA VAL A 12 7.49 6.59 3.74
C VAL A 12 6.77 7.26 4.90
N ARG A 13 6.19 8.44 4.65
CA ARG A 13 5.36 9.17 5.62
C ARG A 13 3.91 8.69 5.58
N LEU A 14 3.16 9.02 6.63
CA LEU A 14 1.70 8.79 6.70
C LEU A 14 1.32 7.31 6.57
N LEU A 15 2.12 6.43 7.16
CA LEU A 15 1.90 4.99 7.17
C LEU A 15 1.50 4.52 8.60
N PRO A 16 0.38 5.00 9.18
CA PRO A 16 0.06 4.91 10.61
C PRO A 16 -0.21 3.49 11.12
N PHE A 17 -0.22 2.50 10.23
CA PHE A 17 -0.42 1.10 10.58
C PHE A 17 0.89 0.31 10.63
N CYS A 18 2.02 0.99 10.38
CA CYS A 18 3.38 0.48 10.47
C CYS A 18 4.19 1.07 11.62
N GLY A 19 3.57 1.92 12.46
CA GLY A 19 4.18 2.65 13.58
C GLY A 19 3.19 3.66 14.17
N GLU A 20 3.49 4.22 15.35
CA GLU A 20 2.67 5.27 15.97
C GLU A 20 2.67 6.56 15.11
N SER A 21 1.60 7.33 15.21
CA SER A 21 1.17 8.34 14.22
C SER A 21 2.22 9.42 13.88
N ASP A 22 2.16 9.89 12.63
CA ASP A 22 2.90 11.01 12.01
C ASP A 22 4.38 10.80 11.68
N ASP A 23 4.97 9.66 12.07
CA ASP A 23 6.37 9.37 11.81
C ASP A 23 6.67 8.81 10.41
N VAL A 24 7.89 9.11 9.95
CA VAL A 24 8.49 8.51 8.75
C VAL A 24 8.80 7.04 9.07
N VAL A 25 8.18 6.12 8.34
CA VAL A 25 8.53 4.70 8.40
C VAL A 25 9.74 4.45 7.51
N ALA A 26 10.88 4.18 8.14
CA ALA A 26 12.13 3.87 7.45
C ALA A 26 12.24 2.37 7.21
N PHE A 27 12.21 1.94 5.95
CA PHE A 27 12.52 0.56 5.57
C PHE A 27 14.02 0.40 5.36
N ARG A 28 14.59 -0.70 5.87
CA ARG A 28 15.96 -1.17 5.66
C ARG A 28 15.90 -2.63 5.23
N ASP A 29 16.42 -2.92 4.05
CA ASP A 29 16.32 -4.24 3.40
C ASP A 29 14.88 -4.79 3.31
N GLY A 30 13.91 -3.89 3.23
CA GLY A 30 12.48 -4.17 3.08
C GLY A 30 11.71 -4.31 4.38
N SER A 31 12.33 -4.13 5.56
CA SER A 31 11.68 -4.16 6.88
C SER A 31 11.98 -2.89 7.67
N ASN A 32 11.12 -2.47 8.60
CA ASN A 32 11.41 -1.33 9.48
C ASN A 32 12.27 -1.68 10.71
N GLY A 33 12.95 -2.84 10.71
CA GLY A 33 13.94 -3.21 11.73
C GLY A 33 13.42 -4.03 12.91
N HIS A 34 12.13 -4.36 12.91
CA HIS A 34 11.50 -5.26 13.88
C HIS A 34 11.14 -6.59 13.19
N ASP A 35 11.14 -7.70 13.93
CA ASP A 35 10.98 -9.03 13.31
C ASP A 35 9.64 -9.19 12.56
N ILE A 36 8.53 -8.58 13.03
CA ILE A 36 7.41 -8.19 12.15
C ILE A 36 6.63 -6.99 12.72
N PRO A 37 6.74 -5.84 12.06
CA PRO A 37 5.70 -4.82 11.86
C PRO A 37 6.03 -4.01 10.59
N CYS A 38 5.43 -4.36 9.46
CA CYS A 38 5.67 -3.79 8.12
C CYS A 38 6.93 -4.23 7.40
N ARG A 39 6.67 -5.04 6.36
CA ARG A 39 7.62 -5.44 5.35
C ARG A 39 7.11 -5.06 3.97
N ILE A 40 7.90 -4.35 3.18
CA ILE A 40 7.61 -4.16 1.76
C ILE A 40 7.84 -5.49 1.05
N LEU A 41 6.91 -5.89 0.19
CA LEU A 41 6.97 -7.13 -0.58
C LEU A 41 7.35 -6.84 -2.06
N PRO A 42 8.63 -6.55 -2.38
CA PRO A 42 9.05 -6.17 -3.73
C PRO A 42 8.94 -7.31 -4.76
N GLY A 43 8.85 -8.57 -4.29
CA GLY A 43 8.59 -9.76 -5.12
C GLY A 43 7.14 -10.23 -5.12
N GLY A 44 6.27 -9.56 -4.35
CA GLY A 44 4.83 -9.77 -4.43
C GLY A 44 4.27 -9.04 -5.66
N ALA A 45 3.20 -8.28 -5.47
CA ALA A 45 2.71 -7.41 -6.52
C ALA A 45 3.69 -6.20 -6.66
N ARG A 46 4.62 -6.30 -7.61
CA ARG A 46 5.64 -5.27 -7.92
C ARG A 46 5.03 -3.88 -7.97
N PRO A 47 5.75 -2.81 -7.59
CA PRO A 47 5.23 -1.45 -7.70
C PRO A 47 4.78 -1.15 -9.12
N VAL A 48 3.50 -0.86 -9.30
CA VAL A 48 2.96 -0.39 -10.56
C VAL A 48 2.81 1.11 -10.44
N TYR A 49 3.43 1.80 -11.38
CA TYR A 49 3.26 3.23 -11.57
C TYR A 49 2.00 3.45 -12.37
N GLY A 50 1.14 4.34 -11.90
CA GLY A 50 0.02 4.82 -12.70
C GLY A 50 -0.37 6.21 -12.26
N GLU A 51 -1.12 6.87 -13.11
CA GLU A 51 -1.61 8.22 -12.86
C GLU A 51 -2.89 8.11 -12.03
N PHE A 52 -2.84 8.45 -10.74
CA PHE A 52 -4.05 8.68 -9.98
C PHE A 52 -4.50 10.10 -10.29
N LEU A 53 -5.38 10.26 -11.27
CA LEU A 53 -5.95 11.56 -11.60
C LEU A 53 -6.79 12.06 -10.42
N VAL A 54 -6.18 12.92 -9.61
CA VAL A 54 -6.85 13.87 -8.73
C VAL A 54 -6.80 15.20 -9.47
N GLU A 55 -7.95 15.86 -9.63
CA GLU A 55 -8.12 17.11 -10.38
C GLU A 55 -6.89 18.03 -10.23
N GLU A 56 -6.15 18.24 -11.33
CA GLU A 56 -5.04 19.19 -11.34
C GLU A 56 -5.63 20.60 -11.15
N PRO A 57 -5.31 21.34 -10.06
CA PRO A 57 -5.39 22.79 -10.15
C PRO A 57 -4.40 23.22 -11.25
N ALA A 58 -4.74 24.27 -11.99
CA ALA A 58 -4.06 24.70 -13.23
C ALA A 58 -2.54 24.96 -13.16
N ASN A 59 -1.88 24.72 -12.02
CA ASN A 59 -0.44 24.88 -11.77
C ASN A 59 0.18 23.75 -10.90
N ALA A 60 -0.43 22.57 -10.76
CA ALA A 60 0.18 21.48 -10.01
C ALA A 60 1.33 20.84 -10.82
N GLN A 61 2.50 20.65 -10.19
CA GLN A 61 3.56 19.81 -10.76
C GLN A 61 3.03 18.37 -10.92
N SER A 62 3.37 17.72 -12.04
CA SER A 62 3.11 16.29 -12.25
C SER A 62 3.64 15.48 -11.06
N ARG A 63 2.74 14.93 -10.25
CA ARG A 63 3.09 14.07 -9.11
C ARG A 63 3.15 12.63 -9.61
N GLU A 64 4.29 11.98 -9.39
CA GLU A 64 4.41 10.57 -9.68
C GLU A 64 3.85 9.74 -8.53
N ASP A 65 3.09 8.70 -8.86
CA ASP A 65 2.47 7.81 -7.90
C ASP A 65 2.90 6.35 -8.11
N ALA A 66 2.81 5.56 -7.04
CA ALA A 66 3.07 4.14 -7.02
C ALA A 66 2.05 3.42 -6.12
N LEU A 67 1.73 2.16 -6.44
CA LEU A 67 1.14 1.26 -5.44
C LEU A 67 2.19 0.29 -4.96
N VAL A 68 2.28 0.06 -3.66
CA VAL A 68 3.22 -0.90 -3.07
C VAL A 68 2.49 -1.88 -2.16
N LEU A 69 2.90 -3.15 -2.21
CA LEU A 69 2.38 -4.17 -1.32
C LEU A 69 3.19 -4.20 -0.03
N VAL A 70 2.51 -4.05 1.10
CA VAL A 70 3.09 -4.09 2.45
C VAL A 70 2.44 -5.22 3.23
N GLU A 71 3.27 -6.05 3.87
CA GLU A 71 2.82 -7.10 4.78
C GLU A 71 3.02 -6.66 6.23
N LEU A 72 1.96 -6.86 7.00
CA LEU A 72 1.86 -6.63 8.42
C LEU A 72 1.96 -7.97 9.14
N GLY A 73 2.60 -7.94 10.29
CA GLY A 73 2.50 -8.99 11.28
C GLY A 73 3.13 -8.51 12.56
N ASN A 74 2.88 -9.24 13.62
CA ASN A 74 3.58 -9.18 14.89
C ASN A 74 3.72 -10.66 15.33
N PRO A 75 4.80 -11.10 15.98
CA PRO A 75 4.76 -12.33 16.77
C PRO A 75 3.74 -12.19 17.92
N GLY A 76 2.45 -12.30 17.62
CA GLY A 76 1.34 -12.16 18.58
C GLY A 76 0.10 -11.44 18.04
N ALA A 77 0.20 -10.73 16.90
CA ALA A 77 -0.93 -10.08 16.26
C ALA A 77 -1.14 -10.62 14.84
N ALA A 78 -2.42 -10.73 14.50
CA ALA A 78 -2.98 -11.03 13.19
C ALA A 78 -2.13 -10.47 12.01
N ARG A 79 -1.48 -11.35 11.24
CA ARG A 79 -0.81 -10.99 9.98
C ARG A 79 -1.82 -10.51 8.95
N GLN A 80 -1.50 -9.45 8.20
CA GLN A 80 -2.41 -8.86 7.22
C GLN A 80 -1.60 -8.20 6.09
N GLN A 81 -2.08 -8.24 4.85
CA GLN A 81 -1.47 -7.46 3.77
C GLN A 81 -2.24 -6.16 3.53
N ALA A 82 -1.55 -5.13 3.05
CA ALA A 82 -2.15 -3.88 2.61
C ALA A 82 -1.54 -3.48 1.27
N LEU A 83 -2.39 -3.01 0.36
CA LEU A 83 -1.97 -2.31 -0.84
C LEU A 83 -1.96 -0.80 -0.53
N VAL A 84 -0.80 -0.18 -0.71
CA VAL A 84 -0.50 1.17 -0.24
C VAL A 84 -0.23 2.06 -1.45
N PRO A 85 -1.12 3.01 -1.77
CA PRO A 85 -0.80 4.07 -2.69
C PRO A 85 0.23 5.01 -2.06
N VAL A 86 1.28 5.36 -2.79
CA VAL A 86 2.35 6.26 -2.38
C VAL A 86 2.53 7.31 -3.46
N GLN A 87 2.53 8.58 -3.07
CA GLN A 87 2.71 9.72 -3.95
C GLN A 87 3.99 10.48 -3.58
N LEU A 88 4.62 11.10 -4.57
CA LEU A 88 5.68 12.08 -4.33
C LEU A 88 5.08 13.40 -3.81
N GLY A 89 5.55 13.84 -2.65
CA GLY A 89 5.16 15.10 -2.02
C GLY A 89 5.52 16.33 -2.86
N SER A 90 4.98 17.48 -2.49
CA SER A 90 5.20 18.73 -3.24
C SER A 90 6.65 19.24 -3.23
N ASP A 91 7.47 18.75 -2.31
CA ASP A 91 8.92 19.01 -2.28
C ASP A 91 9.70 18.20 -3.33
N GLY A 92 9.01 17.28 -4.03
CA GLY A 92 9.59 16.40 -5.02
C GLY A 92 10.52 15.34 -4.44
N GLN A 93 10.56 15.14 -3.11
CA GLN A 93 11.49 14.21 -2.44
C GLN A 93 10.78 13.26 -1.47
N THR A 94 9.74 13.74 -0.80
CA THR A 94 9.03 12.98 0.22
C THR A 94 8.11 11.94 -0.41
N LEU A 95 8.11 10.72 0.12
CA LEU A 95 7.13 9.69 -0.24
C LEU A 95 6.01 9.67 0.80
N GLU A 96 4.80 9.95 0.37
CA GLU A 96 3.61 10.05 1.24
C GLU A 96 2.66 8.91 0.93
N ALA A 97 2.35 8.08 1.93
CA ALA A 97 1.29 7.10 1.80
C ALA A 97 -0.08 7.79 1.86
N TRP A 98 -0.95 7.37 0.97
CA TRP A 98 -2.35 7.75 0.93
C TRP A 98 -3.21 6.63 1.53
N PRO A 99 -4.49 6.88 1.88
CA PRO A 99 -5.34 5.90 2.54
C PRO A 99 -5.15 4.49 1.94
N VAL A 100 -4.98 3.49 2.80
CA VAL A 100 -4.54 2.16 2.37
C VAL A 100 -5.69 1.20 2.16
N ILE A 101 -5.52 0.27 1.20
CA ILE A 101 -6.44 -0.84 0.98
C ILE A 101 -5.96 -2.02 1.81
N ARG A 102 -6.60 -2.27 2.94
CA ARG A 102 -6.26 -3.41 3.81
C ARG A 102 -6.91 -4.70 3.28
N GLY A 103 -6.18 -5.80 3.40
CA GLY A 103 -6.73 -7.13 3.22
C GLY A 103 -7.71 -7.49 4.33
N ASP A 104 -8.30 -8.67 4.28
CA ASP A 104 -9.20 -9.11 5.36
C ASP A 104 -8.44 -9.38 6.65
N ALA A 105 -9.16 -9.41 7.77
CA ALA A 105 -8.62 -9.97 9.00
C ALA A 105 -8.17 -11.42 8.76
N PRO A 106 -7.05 -11.86 9.35
CA PRO A 106 -6.61 -13.25 9.24
C PRO A 106 -7.56 -14.19 10.00
N SER A 107 -7.31 -15.49 9.85
CA SER A 107 -8.01 -16.54 10.60
C SER A 107 -7.85 -16.32 12.11
N ALA A 108 -8.79 -16.86 12.90
CA ALA A 108 -8.71 -16.79 14.35
C ALA A 108 -7.41 -17.39 14.93
N ALA A 109 -6.82 -18.36 14.23
CA ALA A 109 -5.53 -18.96 14.59
C ALA A 109 -4.32 -18.17 14.06
N GLY A 110 -4.52 -17.14 13.23
CA GLY A 110 -3.46 -16.33 12.63
C GLY A 110 -2.60 -17.05 11.57
N ASP A 111 -2.94 -18.29 11.23
CA ASP A 111 -2.22 -19.16 10.30
C ASP A 111 -2.56 -18.92 8.83
N LYS A 112 -3.70 -18.28 8.57
CA LYS A 112 -4.20 -17.96 7.24
C LYS A 112 -4.54 -16.48 7.16
N MET A 113 -4.22 -15.88 6.03
CA MET A 113 -4.57 -14.50 5.74
C MET A 113 -4.97 -14.37 4.27
N MET A 114 -5.73 -13.33 3.97
CA MET A 114 -5.96 -12.90 2.61
C MET A 114 -4.66 -12.29 2.05
N THR A 115 -4.31 -12.62 0.81
CA THR A 115 -3.14 -12.04 0.13
C THR A 115 -3.51 -11.40 -1.19
N PHE A 116 -2.87 -10.28 -1.51
CA PHE A 116 -2.97 -9.67 -2.82
C PHE A 116 -2.05 -10.41 -3.77
N THR A 117 -2.61 -11.07 -4.78
CA THR A 117 -1.83 -11.82 -5.77
C THR A 117 -1.48 -10.97 -6.98
N SER A 118 -2.37 -10.05 -7.36
CA SER A 118 -2.10 -9.02 -8.36
C SER A 118 -3.00 -7.81 -8.14
N TYR A 119 -2.64 -6.70 -8.77
CA TYR A 119 -3.51 -5.54 -8.87
C TYR A 119 -3.24 -4.79 -10.17
N ARG A 120 -4.20 -3.96 -10.59
CA ARG A 120 -4.07 -3.04 -11.71
C ARG A 120 -4.90 -1.80 -11.46
N LEU A 121 -4.49 -0.71 -12.08
CA LEU A 121 -5.30 0.51 -12.16
C LEU A 121 -6.27 0.41 -13.35
N ALA A 122 -7.48 0.92 -13.17
CA ALA A 122 -8.53 0.97 -14.18
C ALA A 122 -9.29 2.29 -14.04
N GLY A 123 -8.80 3.34 -14.71
CA GLY A 123 -9.23 4.71 -14.43
C GLY A 123 -8.95 5.07 -12.98
N GLN A 124 -9.95 5.62 -12.27
CA GLN A 124 -9.84 5.99 -10.84
C GLN A 124 -10.10 4.82 -9.88
N THR A 125 -10.05 3.58 -10.37
CA THR A 125 -10.32 2.39 -9.55
C THR A 125 -9.10 1.48 -9.48
N VAL A 126 -8.92 0.84 -8.32
CA VAL A 126 -7.94 -0.22 -8.14
C VAL A 126 -8.66 -1.54 -8.25
N VAL A 127 -8.23 -2.40 -9.18
CA VAL A 127 -8.75 -3.76 -9.33
C VAL A 127 -7.68 -4.72 -8.83
N THR A 128 -8.01 -5.52 -7.83
CA THR A 128 -7.10 -6.53 -7.28
C THR A 128 -7.60 -7.93 -7.57
N THR A 129 -6.65 -8.86 -7.71
CA THR A 129 -6.91 -10.29 -7.54
C THR A 129 -6.35 -10.67 -6.18
N VAL A 130 -7.17 -11.35 -5.37
CA VAL A 130 -6.82 -11.72 -4.00
C VAL A 130 -7.02 -13.22 -3.81
N LYS A 131 -6.14 -13.83 -3.03
CA LYS A 131 -6.33 -15.19 -2.52
C LYS A 131 -6.93 -15.09 -1.12
N ARG A 132 -8.12 -15.64 -0.96
CA ARG A 132 -8.88 -15.68 0.29
C ARG A 132 -8.28 -16.66 1.29
N LEU A 133 -8.79 -16.63 2.52
CA LEU A 133 -8.44 -17.57 3.58
C LEU A 133 -8.77 -19.04 3.23
N ASP A 134 -9.81 -19.27 2.43
CA ASP A 134 -10.19 -20.60 1.92
C ASP A 134 -9.35 -21.07 0.72
N GLY A 135 -8.37 -20.26 0.30
CA GLY A 135 -7.49 -20.55 -0.83
C GLY A 135 -8.09 -20.23 -2.20
N LYS A 136 -9.38 -19.87 -2.29
CA LYS A 136 -9.99 -19.44 -3.54
C LYS A 136 -9.49 -18.05 -3.93
N THR A 137 -9.52 -17.78 -5.22
CA THR A 137 -9.16 -16.49 -5.78
C THR A 137 -10.42 -15.71 -6.12
N GLU A 138 -10.43 -14.40 -5.85
CA GLU A 138 -11.51 -13.50 -6.27
C GLU A 138 -10.93 -12.16 -6.74
N ASN A 139 -11.71 -11.43 -7.55
CA ASN A 139 -11.36 -10.08 -7.96
C ASN A 139 -12.14 -9.08 -7.10
N ARG A 140 -11.45 -8.07 -6.58
CA ARG A 140 -12.06 -6.95 -5.83
C ARG A 140 -11.80 -5.63 -6.55
N ARG A 141 -12.73 -4.69 -6.40
CA ARG A 141 -12.63 -3.36 -6.96
C ARG A 141 -12.75 -2.34 -5.85
N TYR A 142 -11.90 -1.33 -5.90
CA TYR A 142 -11.84 -0.28 -4.91
C TYR A 142 -11.93 1.08 -5.59
N ARG A 143 -12.69 1.98 -4.99
CA ARG A 143 -12.74 3.41 -5.35
C ARG A 143 -12.41 4.24 -4.12
N GLN A 144 -11.80 5.40 -4.31
CA GLN A 144 -11.51 6.30 -3.19
C GLN A 144 -12.72 7.20 -2.90
N ALA A 145 -13.12 7.31 -1.65
CA ALA A 145 -14.24 8.15 -1.22
C ALA A 145 -13.84 9.63 -1.14
N GLY A 146 -13.68 10.29 -2.30
CA GLY A 146 -13.16 11.66 -2.37
C GLY A 146 -11.64 11.74 -2.19
N MET A 147 -11.09 12.95 -2.24
CA MET A 147 -9.63 13.19 -2.37
C MET A 147 -8.81 12.51 -1.27
N TYR A 148 -9.23 12.62 -0.01
CA TYR A 148 -8.50 12.08 1.15
C TYR A 148 -9.28 10.97 1.87
N GLY A 149 -10.37 10.49 1.28
CA GLY A 149 -11.22 9.50 1.94
C GLY A 149 -10.69 8.08 1.84
N PRO A 150 -11.29 7.15 2.61
CA PRO A 150 -10.91 5.75 2.58
C PRO A 150 -11.20 5.11 1.22
N TRP A 151 -10.56 3.97 0.96
CA TRP A 151 -10.94 3.11 -0.16
C TRP A 151 -12.17 2.29 0.18
N GLU A 152 -13.16 2.32 -0.70
CA GLU A 152 -14.39 1.56 -0.62
C GLU A 152 -14.37 0.41 -1.62
N GLN A 153 -14.65 -0.81 -1.15
CA GLN A 153 -14.92 -1.94 -2.03
C GLN A 153 -16.34 -1.85 -2.61
N PHE A 154 -16.51 -2.12 -3.91
CA PHE A 154 -17.80 -2.10 -4.61
C PHE A 154 -17.93 -3.18 -5.69
#